data_AF-A0A9D9Q0W2-F1
#
_entry.id   AF-A0A9D9Q0W2-F1
#
_cell.length_a   1.000
_cell.length_b   1.000
_cell.length_c   1.000
_cell.angle_alpha   90.00
_cell.angle_beta   90.00
_cell.angle_gamma   90.00
#
_symmetry.space_group_name_H-M   'P 1'
#
loop_
_entity.id
_entity.type
_entity.pdbx_description
1 polymer ?
#
loop_
_entity_poly.entity_id
_entity_poly.type
_entity_poly.pdbx_seq_one_letter_code
_entity_poly.pdbx_strand_id
1 'polypeptide(L)'
;LEVMTLASIVYEETRATDEMATVAGVYINRLNKGMPLQADPTVKYAVGDFTLRRILHKHLRVDSPYNTYKNKGLPPSPICMPSIAAIDGVLNFEKHNYIYFCARPTFDGHHNFAATYTEHLRNARAYTKELNKRKIYK
;
A
#
# COMPACT_ATOMS: atom_id res chain seq x y z
N LEU A 1 11.29 16.30 -1.55
CA LEU A 1 11.22 15.11 -2.43
C LEU A 1 10.54 13.93 -1.75
N GLU A 2 10.80 13.71 -0.46
CA GLU A 2 10.27 12.56 0.31
C GLU A 2 8.75 12.55 0.41
N VAL A 3 8.12 13.71 0.64
CA VAL A 3 6.65 13.86 0.65
C VAL A 3 6.04 13.45 -0.68
N MET A 4 6.59 13.93 -1.80
CA MET A 4 6.09 13.57 -3.14
C MET A 4 6.23 12.08 -3.44
N THR A 5 7.32 11.48 -2.95
CA THR A 5 7.58 10.06 -3.13
C THR A 5 6.55 9.24 -2.36
N LEU A 6 6.33 9.55 -1.09
CA LEU A 6 5.33 8.87 -0.28
C LEU A 6 3.91 9.12 -0.81
N ALA A 7 3.58 10.35 -1.23
CA ALA A 7 2.28 10.69 -1.79
C ALA A 7 2.01 9.90 -3.08
N SER A 8 3.03 9.66 -3.92
CA SER A 8 2.86 8.83 -5.13
C SER A 8 2.53 7.37 -4.81
N ILE A 9 3.04 6.85 -3.70
CA ILE A 9 2.73 5.49 -3.23
C ILE A 9 1.30 5.47 -2.68
N VAL A 10 0.94 6.42 -1.82
CA VAL A 10 -0.42 6.53 -1.23
C VAL A 10 -1.48 6.66 -2.32
N TYR A 11 -1.21 7.46 -3.34
CA TYR A 11 -2.13 7.70 -4.45
C TYR A 11 -2.43 6.43 -5.28
N GLU A 12 -1.42 5.58 -5.48
CA GLU A 12 -1.60 4.32 -6.22
C GLU A 12 -2.21 3.20 -5.36
N GLU A 13 -2.13 3.29 -4.03
CA GLU A 13 -2.68 2.27 -3.11
C GLU A 13 -4.19 2.42 -2.90
N THR A 14 -4.69 3.65 -2.77
CA THR A 14 -6.11 3.88 -2.50
C THR A 14 -6.72 4.91 -3.43
N ARG A 15 -7.93 4.61 -3.89
CA ARG A 15 -8.80 5.56 -4.60
C ARG A 15 -9.72 6.33 -3.63
N ALA A 16 -9.81 5.88 -2.38
CA ALA A 16 -10.60 6.49 -1.33
C ALA A 16 -9.80 7.64 -0.70
N THR A 17 -10.19 8.89 -1.00
CA THR A 17 -9.48 10.09 -0.57
C THR A 17 -9.49 10.29 0.95
N ASP A 18 -10.54 9.80 1.62
CA ASP A 18 -10.71 9.82 3.06
C ASP A 18 -9.73 8.88 3.80
N GLU A 19 -9.27 7.81 3.15
CA GLU A 19 -8.28 6.89 3.73
C GLU A 19 -6.82 7.31 3.49
N MET A 20 -6.57 8.28 2.61
CA MET A 20 -5.19 8.65 2.22
C MET A 20 -4.35 9.09 3.43
N ALA A 21 -4.93 9.81 4.39
CA ALA A 21 -4.24 10.23 5.60
C ALA A 21 -3.88 9.05 6.51
N THR A 22 -4.77 8.06 6.63
CA THR A 22 -4.53 6.83 7.41
C THR A 22 -3.48 5.94 6.70
N VAL A 23 -3.56 5.77 5.38
CA VAL A 23 -2.56 5.01 4.61
C VAL A 23 -1.18 5.68 4.71
N ALA A 24 -1.10 7.01 4.62
CA ALA A 24 0.13 7.75 4.87
C ALA A 24 0.69 7.50 6.27
N GLY A 25 -0.18 7.50 7.29
CA GLY A 25 0.18 7.18 8.68
C GLY A 25 0.78 5.77 8.81
N VAL A 26 0.23 4.78 8.10
CA VAL A 26 0.76 3.40 8.11
C VAL A 26 2.19 3.37 7.56
N TYR A 27 2.44 4.02 6.44
CA TYR A 27 3.78 4.03 5.85
C TYR A 27 4.79 4.80 6.69
N ILE A 28 4.39 5.92 7.29
CA ILE A 28 5.24 6.66 8.23
C ILE A 28 5.59 5.80 9.45
N ASN A 29 4.63 5.05 9.98
CA ASN A 29 4.89 4.10 11.07
C ASN A 29 5.87 3.00 10.65
N ARG A 30 5.76 2.48 9.42
CA ARG A 30 6.71 1.48 8.89
C ARG A 30 8.11 2.07 8.74
N LEU A 31 8.24 3.29 8.20
CA LEU A 31 9.51 4.01 8.06
C LEU A 31 10.18 4.22 9.42
N ASN A 32 9.43 4.73 10.41
CA ASN A 32 9.94 4.97 11.76
C ASN A 32 10.39 3.69 12.47
N LYS A 33 9.78 2.55 12.14
CA LYS A 33 10.16 1.23 12.68
C LYS A 33 11.25 0.52 11.87
N GLY A 34 11.79 1.15 10.81
CA GLY A 34 12.78 0.52 9.93
C GLY A 34 12.24 -0.72 9.18
N MET A 35 10.92 -0.78 8.99
CA MET A 35 10.24 -1.84 8.25
C MET A 35 10.25 -1.53 6.74
N PRO A 36 10.31 -2.56 5.88
CA PRO A 36 10.06 -2.38 4.45
C PRO A 36 8.64 -1.86 4.21
N LEU A 37 8.44 -1.00 3.21
CA LEU A 37 7.11 -0.46 2.90
C LEU A 37 6.19 -1.52 2.29
N GLN A 38 6.75 -2.48 1.55
CA GLN A 38 5.98 -3.58 0.92
C GLN A 38 4.75 -3.07 0.14
N ALA A 39 4.97 -2.05 -0.69
CA ALA A 39 3.91 -1.43 -1.49
C ALA A 39 3.90 -2.03 -2.90
N ASP A 40 2.78 -2.61 -3.31
CA ASP A 40 2.63 -3.25 -4.63
C ASP A 40 2.85 -2.30 -5.82
N PRO A 41 2.39 -1.02 -5.77
CA PRO A 41 2.65 -0.06 -6.84
C PRO A 41 4.14 0.17 -7.12
N THR A 42 4.99 0.07 -6.11
CA THR A 42 6.44 0.26 -6.27
C THR A 42 7.10 -0.90 -7.03
N VAL A 43 6.60 -2.12 -6.84
CA VAL A 43 7.02 -3.30 -7.62
C VAL A 43 6.48 -3.22 -9.04
N LYS A 44 5.22 -2.78 -9.21
CA LYS A 44 4.63 -2.55 -10.53
C LYS A 44 5.49 -1.58 -11.35
N TYR A 45 5.89 -0.48 -10.74
CA TYR A 45 6.81 0.49 -11.33
C TYR A 45 8.19 -0.13 -11.63
N ALA A 46 8.76 -0.90 -10.68
CA ALA A 46 10.04 -1.58 -10.85
C ALA A 46 10.07 -2.60 -12.01
N VAL A 47 8.96 -3.29 -12.26
CA VAL A 47 8.81 -4.24 -13.37
C VAL A 47 8.61 -3.51 -14.71
N GLY A 48 8.07 -2.29 -14.69
CA GLY A 48 7.78 -1.51 -15.89
C GLY A 48 6.53 -1.98 -16.65
N ASP A 49 5.75 -2.91 -16.10
CA ASP A 49 4.50 -3.40 -16.69
C ASP A 49 3.28 -2.85 -15.94
N PHE A 50 2.73 -1.76 -16.48
CA PHE A 50 1.58 -1.09 -15.90
C PHE A 50 0.25 -1.84 -16.17
N THR A 51 0.25 -2.86 -17.03
CA THR A 51 -0.94 -3.70 -17.30
C THR A 51 -1.19 -4.73 -16.19
N LEU A 52 -0.19 -4.96 -15.33
CA LEU A 52 -0.32 -5.84 -14.18
C LEU A 52 -1.42 -5.35 -13.23
N ARG A 53 -2.44 -6.20 -13.09
CA ARG A 53 -3.52 -6.04 -12.11
C ARG A 53 -3.22 -6.73 -10.77
N ARG A 54 -2.25 -7.64 -10.76
CA ARG A 54 -1.86 -8.42 -9.57
C ARG A 54 -0.35 -8.62 -9.54
N ILE A 55 0.25 -8.32 -8.40
CA ILE A 55 1.66 -8.61 -8.14
C ILE A 55 1.77 -10.08 -7.72
N LEU A 56 2.50 -10.87 -8.50
CA LEU A 56 2.76 -12.27 -8.22
C LEU A 56 4.12 -12.42 -7.52
N HIS A 57 4.32 -13.56 -6.88
CA HIS A 57 5.56 -13.85 -6.14
C HIS A 57 6.82 -13.73 -7.01
N LYS A 58 6.71 -13.95 -8.33
CA LYS A 58 7.81 -13.73 -9.29
C LYS A 58 8.19 -12.25 -9.44
N HIS A 59 7.22 -11.34 -9.37
CA HIS A 59 7.47 -9.89 -9.50
C HIS A 59 8.17 -9.34 -8.27
N LEU A 60 7.89 -9.89 -7.08
CA LEU A 60 8.53 -9.48 -5.82
C LEU A 60 10.06 -9.69 -5.81
N ARG A 61 10.58 -10.54 -6.71
CA ARG A 61 12.01 -10.85 -6.80
C ARG A 61 12.80 -9.88 -7.68
N VAL A 62 12.13 -8.94 -8.36
CA VAL A 62 12.78 -7.95 -9.22
C VAL A 62 13.87 -7.19 -8.46
N ASP A 63 15.04 -7.06 -9.06
CA ASP A 63 16.12 -6.29 -8.48
C ASP A 63 16.06 -4.86 -8.99
N SER A 64 15.62 -3.95 -8.13
CA SER A 64 15.41 -2.55 -8.46
C SER A 64 15.39 -1.72 -7.18
N PRO A 65 15.94 -0.50 -7.18
CA PRO A 65 15.86 0.39 -6.03
C PRO A 65 14.42 0.78 -5.65
N TYR A 66 13.46 0.60 -6.58
CA TYR A 66 12.03 0.83 -6.32
C TYR A 66 11.34 -0.35 -5.62
N ASN A 67 11.97 -1.53 -5.54
CA ASN A 67 11.36 -2.67 -4.90
C ASN A 67 11.35 -2.52 -3.36
N THR A 68 10.28 -1.98 -2.82
CA THR A 68 10.11 -1.76 -1.36
C THR A 68 9.86 -3.02 -0.55
N TYR A 69 9.84 -4.21 -1.19
CA TYR A 69 9.92 -5.49 -0.49
C TYR A 69 11.36 -5.89 -0.16
N LYS A 70 12.33 -5.46 -0.98
CA LYS A 70 13.76 -5.75 -0.80
C LYS A 70 14.50 -4.60 -0.12
N ASN A 71 14.18 -3.37 -0.51
CA ASN A 71 14.84 -2.17 -0.01
C ASN A 71 14.01 -1.50 1.08
N LYS A 72 14.66 -1.13 2.19
CA LYS A 72 14.04 -0.36 3.27
C LYS A 72 14.06 1.14 2.92
N GLY A 73 13.11 1.88 3.48
CA GLY A 73 12.96 3.31 3.24
C GLY A 73 12.11 3.63 2.01
N LEU A 74 12.16 4.89 1.59
CA LEU A 74 11.47 5.37 0.39
C LEU A 74 12.25 4.98 -0.88
N PRO A 75 11.56 4.75 -2.01
CA PRO A 75 12.21 4.60 -3.30
C PRO A 75 12.92 5.91 -3.70
N PRO A 76 13.85 5.87 -4.67
CA PRO A 76 14.69 7.03 -5.01
C PRO A 76 13.91 8.19 -5.66
N SER A 77 12.72 7.92 -6.20
CA SER A 77 11.84 8.95 -6.75
C SER A 77 10.35 8.55 -6.68
N PRO A 78 9.42 9.50 -6.94
CA PRO A 78 7.99 9.20 -7.06
C PRO A 78 7.68 8.20 -8.19
N ILE A 79 6.73 7.30 -7.96
CA ILE A 79 6.31 6.29 -8.96
C ILE A 79 5.19 6.78 -9.90
N CYS A 80 4.52 7.87 -9.54
CA CYS A 80 3.49 8.52 -10.33
C CYS A 80 3.41 10.02 -9.95
N MET A 81 2.53 10.75 -10.64
CA MET A 81 2.14 12.11 -10.26
C MET A 81 1.01 12.03 -9.23
N PRO A 82 1.26 12.34 -7.94
CA PRO A 82 0.23 12.25 -6.92
C PRO A 82 -0.81 13.38 -7.07
N SER A 83 -2.03 13.12 -6.62
CA SER A 83 -3.04 14.18 -6.48
C SER A 83 -2.74 15.09 -5.29
N ILE A 84 -3.36 16.27 -5.29
CA ILE A 84 -3.30 17.22 -4.17
C ILE A 84 -3.79 16.55 -2.89
N ALA A 85 -4.88 15.77 -2.94
CA ALA A 85 -5.40 15.03 -1.79
C ALA A 85 -4.39 14.04 -1.20
N ALA A 86 -3.59 13.37 -2.04
CA ALA A 86 -2.55 12.46 -1.56
C ALA A 86 -1.38 13.23 -0.90
N ILE A 87 -1.03 14.40 -1.45
CA ILE A 87 -0.01 15.27 -0.85
C ILE A 87 -0.49 15.78 0.50
N ASP A 88 -1.72 16.30 0.58
CA ASP A 88 -2.33 16.78 1.82
C ASP A 88 -2.48 15.67 2.85
N GLY A 89 -2.84 14.46 2.41
CA GLY A 89 -2.92 13.28 3.26
C GLY A 89 -1.57 12.86 3.84
N VAL A 90 -0.47 13.06 3.11
CA VAL A 90 0.89 12.82 3.63
C VAL A 90 1.34 13.93 4.57
N LEU A 91 1.06 15.19 4.25
CA LEU A 91 1.40 16.34 5.10
C LEU A 91 0.62 16.33 6.42
N ASN A 92 -0.65 15.91 6.37
CA ASN A 92 -1.58 15.87 7.50
C ASN A 92 -1.96 14.42 7.86
N PHE A 93 -1.00 13.50 7.79
CA PHE A 93 -1.25 12.09 8.04
C PHE A 93 -1.88 11.84 9.41
N GLU A 94 -2.73 10.82 9.48
CA GLU A 94 -3.40 10.46 10.71
C GLU A 94 -2.44 9.75 11.67
N LYS A 95 -2.39 10.21 12.92
CA LYS A 95 -1.56 9.59 13.95
C LYS A 95 -2.28 8.39 14.56
N HIS A 96 -1.78 7.21 14.27
CA HIS A 96 -2.29 5.95 14.81
C HIS A 96 -1.16 4.92 14.91
N ASN A 97 -1.46 3.72 15.43
CA ASN A 97 -0.48 2.64 15.58
C ASN A 97 -0.55 1.56 14.49
N TYR A 98 -1.39 1.75 13.46
CA TYR A 98 -1.52 0.78 12.37
C TYR A 98 -0.22 0.64 11.58
N ILE A 99 0.13 -0.62 11.29
CA ILE A 99 1.29 -1.00 10.48
C ILE A 99 0.90 -2.00 9.38
N TYR A 100 -0.36 -2.41 9.30
CA TYR A 100 -0.92 -3.27 8.28
C TYR A 100 -2.25 -2.70 7.79
N PHE A 101 -2.55 -2.93 6.52
CA PHE A 101 -3.87 -2.70 5.96
C PHE A 101 -4.15 -3.74 4.87
N CYS A 102 -5.43 -4.01 4.59
CA CYS A 102 -5.85 -4.87 3.48
C CYS A 102 -7.21 -4.44 2.97
N ALA A 103 -7.53 -4.74 1.70
CA ALA A 103 -8.84 -4.44 1.13
C ALA A 103 -9.99 -5.03 1.97
N ARG A 104 -11.07 -4.27 2.13
CA ARG A 104 -12.25 -4.70 2.89
C ARG A 104 -13.06 -5.75 2.13
N PRO A 105 -13.67 -6.73 2.83
CA PRO A 105 -14.55 -7.71 2.21
C PRO A 105 -15.87 -7.10 1.68
N THR A 106 -16.15 -5.83 1.95
CA THR A 106 -17.31 -5.10 1.43
C THR A 106 -17.16 -4.74 -0.06
N PHE A 107 -15.93 -4.69 -0.59
CA PHE A 107 -15.61 -4.24 -1.96
C PHE A 107 -16.12 -2.82 -2.27
N ASP A 108 -16.18 -1.96 -1.26
CA ASP A 108 -16.50 -0.54 -1.32
C ASP A 108 -15.29 0.34 -1.68
N GLY A 109 -14.15 -0.28 -1.99
CA GLY A 109 -12.90 0.42 -2.31
C GLY A 109 -12.10 0.90 -1.08
N HIS A 110 -12.50 0.49 0.12
CA HIS A 110 -11.86 0.87 1.38
C HIS A 110 -10.97 -0.26 1.95
N HIS A 111 -10.20 0.06 2.99
CA HIS A 111 -9.23 -0.82 3.64
C HIS A 111 -9.55 -1.05 5.12
N ASN A 112 -9.28 -2.27 5.59
CA ASN A 112 -9.23 -2.58 7.02
C ASN A 112 -7.79 -2.35 7.50
N PHE A 113 -7.62 -1.45 8.47
CA PHE A 113 -6.35 -1.17 9.11
C PHE A 113 -6.13 -2.07 10.32
N ALA A 114 -4.87 -2.39 10.63
CA ALA A 114 -4.51 -3.26 11.73
C ALA A 114 -3.16 -2.86 12.35
N ALA A 115 -3.07 -2.92 13.68
CA ALA A 115 -1.84 -2.68 14.42
C ALA A 115 -1.02 -3.96 14.63
N THR A 116 -1.69 -5.12 14.59
CA THR A 116 -1.06 -6.42 14.84
C THR A 116 -1.17 -7.35 13.63
N TYR A 117 -0.21 -8.26 13.51
CA TYR A 117 -0.21 -9.26 12.45
C TYR A 117 -1.41 -10.22 12.56
N THR A 118 -1.81 -10.60 13.78
CA THR A 118 -2.98 -11.46 14.03
C THR A 118 -4.27 -10.84 13.53
N GLU A 119 -4.46 -9.54 13.75
CA GLU A 119 -5.61 -8.79 13.24
C GLU A 119 -5.57 -8.68 11.72
N HIS A 120 -4.41 -8.38 11.14
CA HIS A 120 -4.23 -8.38 9.69
C HIS A 120 -4.60 -9.72 9.06
N LEU A 121 -4.15 -10.85 9.64
CA LEU A 121 -4.50 -12.19 9.18
C LEU A 121 -6.01 -12.46 9.25
N ARG A 122 -6.69 -11.96 10.29
CA ARG A 122 -8.15 -12.07 10.40
C ARG A 122 -8.85 -11.31 9.27
N ASN A 123 -8.40 -10.08 8.99
CA ASN A 123 -8.96 -9.25 7.95
C ASN A 123 -8.70 -9.85 6.55
N ALA A 124 -7.49 -10.35 6.29
CA ALA A 124 -7.14 -11.03 5.04
C ALA A 124 -7.95 -12.32 4.82
N ARG A 125 -8.20 -13.11 5.88
CA ARG A 125 -9.08 -14.29 5.80
C ARG A 125 -10.52 -13.90 5.50
N ALA A 126 -11.03 -12.83 6.10
CA ALA A 126 -12.39 -12.33 5.81
C ALA A 126 -12.53 -11.91 4.34
N TYR A 127 -11.55 -11.18 3.81
CA TYR A 127 -11.49 -10.80 2.39
C TYR A 127 -11.47 -12.02 1.47
N THR A 128 -10.57 -12.98 1.74
CA THR A 128 -10.45 -14.21 0.94
C THR A 128 -11.72 -15.06 0.97
N LYS A 129 -12.39 -15.14 2.13
CA LYS A 129 -13.65 -15.88 2.29
C LYS A 129 -14.75 -15.27 1.41
N GLU A 130 -14.85 -13.95 1.36
CA GLU A 130 -15.84 -13.26 0.55
C GLU A 130 -15.53 -13.36 -0.95
N LEU A 131 -14.25 -13.26 -1.35
CA LEU A 131 -13.82 -13.53 -2.73
C LEU A 131 -14.26 -14.93 -3.20
N ASN A 132 -13.99 -15.95 -2.38
CA ASN A 132 -14.37 -17.34 -2.65
C ASN A 132 -15.89 -17.49 -2.72
N LYS A 133 -16.64 -16.85 -1.83
CA LYS A 133 -18.11 -16.85 -1.83
C LYS A 133 -18.68 -16.24 -3.12
N ARG A 134 -18.07 -15.15 -3.61
CA ARG A 134 -18.45 -14.47 -4.85
C ARG A 134 -17.89 -15.13 -6.11
N LYS A 135 -17.13 -16.23 -5.98
CA LYS A 135 -16.46 -16.95 -7.09
C LYS A 135 -15.55 -16.05 -7.93
N ILE A 136 -14.93 -15.05 -7.30
CA ILE A 136 -13.98 -14.15 -7.96
C ILE A 136 -12.60 -14.79 -7.81
N TYR A 137 -12.21 -15.59 -8.81
CA TYR A 137 -10.94 -16.33 -8.85
C TYR A 137 -9.83 -15.61 -9.63
N LYS A 138 -10.08 -14.39 -10.11
CA LYS A 138 -9.15 -13.64 -10.99
C LYS A 138 -8.13 -12.85 -10.19
#